data_AF-A0A2V2DAJ2-F1
#
_entry.id   AF-A0A2V2DAJ2-F1
#
_cell.length_a   1.000
_cell.length_b   1.000
_cell.length_c   1.000
_cell.angle_alpha   90.00
_cell.angle_beta   90.00
_cell.angle_gamma   90.00
#
_symmetry.space_group_name_H-M   'P 1'
#
loop_
_entity.id
_entity.type
_entity.pdbx_description
1 polymer ?
#
loop_
_entity_poly.entity_id
_entity_poly.type
_entity_poly.pdbx_seq_one_letter_code
_entity_poly.pdbx_strand_id
1 'polypeptide(L)'
;MRNFIEKLLKHYHQRTSSMKSKKGFTLIELMIVITIIGVLASLLLPMITGAQRATYKAKTKTLFSSLVAGLNRYKDEYGFYPNFLTEKDRVNLNDASNSVNCVRALTGRNPDGTAMSAADRMAVNRNKIHILDFDDSNLIEKRNRTTNKNEWKIVDAFGNPNIYICVDNDGDGLIKKGFPTATDGVNPVDLKNAVKNDKVGIRAGAIVFTLKKDSNSPAADFTSEDIFSWVQ
;
A
#
# COMPACT_ATOMS: atom_id res chain seq x y z
N MET A 1 -56.17 75.89 14.36
CA MET A 1 -56.90 74.60 14.22
C MET A 1 -56.30 73.64 13.20
N ARG A 2 -55.88 74.10 12.01
CA ARG A 2 -55.35 73.23 10.94
C ARG A 2 -54.09 72.41 11.31
N ASN A 3 -53.16 73.01 12.06
CA ASN A 3 -51.94 72.34 12.53
C ASN A 3 -52.18 71.28 13.62
N PHE A 4 -53.34 71.29 14.28
CA PHE A 4 -53.68 70.30 15.30
C PHE A 4 -54.21 69.00 14.66
N ILE A 5 -54.95 69.12 13.56
CA ILE A 5 -55.49 67.99 12.80
C ILE A 5 -54.38 67.25 12.03
N GLU A 6 -53.39 67.96 11.47
CA GLU A 6 -52.23 67.29 10.87
C GLU A 6 -51.38 66.53 11.89
N LYS A 7 -51.27 67.06 13.11
CA LYS A 7 -50.54 66.39 14.20
C LYS A 7 -51.24 65.09 14.64
N LEU A 8 -52.57 65.06 14.58
CA LEU A 8 -53.40 63.89 14.88
C LEU A 8 -53.39 62.85 13.75
N LEU A 9 -53.40 63.27 12.49
CA LEU A 9 -53.32 62.35 11.34
C LEU A 9 -51.93 61.72 11.18
N LYS A 10 -50.85 62.41 11.57
CA LYS A 10 -49.49 61.84 11.54
C LYS A 10 -49.26 60.73 12.57
N HIS A 11 -50.10 60.62 13.61
CA HIS A 11 -50.00 59.59 14.62
C HIS A 11 -50.81 58.32 14.32
N TYR A 12 -51.56 58.26 13.22
CA TYR A 12 -52.38 57.08 12.88
C TYR A 12 -51.68 56.04 11.98
N HIS A 13 -50.39 56.20 11.66
CA HIS A 13 -49.61 55.11 11.07
C HIS A 13 -49.12 54.15 12.15
N GLN A 14 -50.05 53.39 12.73
CA GLN A 14 -49.72 52.17 13.48
C GLN A 14 -49.03 51.20 12.52
N ARG A 15 -47.70 51.16 12.61
CA ARG A 15 -46.89 50.08 12.06
C ARG A 15 -47.31 48.79 12.75
N THR A 16 -48.06 47.94 12.06
CA THR A 16 -48.20 46.52 12.42
C THR A 16 -46.88 45.82 12.08
N SER A 17 -45.87 45.99 12.94
CA SER A 17 -44.70 45.12 12.89
C SER A 17 -45.12 43.75 13.42
N SER A 18 -45.44 42.83 12.50
CA SER A 18 -45.48 41.39 12.78
C SER A 18 -44.20 41.01 13.52
N MET A 19 -44.27 40.82 14.83
CA MET A 19 -43.19 40.25 15.62
C MET A 19 -43.03 38.81 15.16
N LYS A 20 -42.15 38.57 14.17
CA LYS A 20 -41.63 37.24 13.91
C LYS A 20 -40.92 36.81 15.20
N SER A 21 -41.54 35.90 15.95
CA SER A 21 -40.90 35.31 17.13
C SER A 21 -39.61 34.65 16.65
N LYS A 22 -38.47 35.26 16.94
CA LYS A 22 -37.19 34.58 16.75
C LYS A 22 -37.15 33.47 17.79
N LYS A 23 -37.42 32.23 17.37
CA LYS A 23 -37.24 31.05 18.23
C LYS A 23 -35.75 30.99 18.59
N GLY A 24 -35.43 31.21 19.86
CA GLY A 24 -34.08 31.07 20.37
C GLY A 24 -33.74 29.59 20.50
N PHE A 25 -32.49 29.22 20.19
CA PHE A 25 -31.99 27.88 20.39
C PHE A 25 -31.74 27.65 21.88
N THR A 26 -32.29 26.58 22.44
CA THR A 26 -32.09 26.26 23.85
C THR A 26 -30.77 25.51 24.04
N LEU A 27 -30.14 25.69 25.21
CA LEU A 27 -28.91 24.95 25.55
C LEU A 27 -29.14 23.43 25.53
N ILE A 28 -30.34 22.99 25.92
CA ILE A 28 -30.70 21.57 25.95
C ILE A 28 -30.85 20.99 24.53
N GLU A 29 -31.41 21.75 23.58
CA GLU A 29 -31.43 21.34 22.17
C GLU A 29 -30.01 21.16 21.63
N LEU A 30 -29.06 22.04 21.99
CA LEU A 30 -27.66 21.86 21.61
C LEU A 30 -27.05 20.62 22.25
N MET A 31 -27.28 20.41 23.55
CA MET A 31 -26.70 19.29 24.29
C MET A 31 -27.15 17.94 23.74
N ILE A 32 -28.43 17.78 23.44
CA ILE A 32 -28.94 16.51 22.91
C ILE A 32 -28.33 16.24 21.53
N VAL A 33 -28.20 17.26 20.69
CA VAL A 33 -27.62 17.12 19.34
C VAL A 33 -26.16 16.64 19.40
N ILE A 34 -25.31 17.30 20.19
CA ILE A 34 -23.90 16.88 20.32
C ILE A 34 -23.79 15.49 20.97
N THR A 35 -24.71 15.15 21.87
CA THR A 35 -24.76 13.83 22.51
C THR A 35 -25.08 12.75 21.49
N ILE A 36 -26.10 12.96 20.65
CA ILE A 36 -26.47 12.02 19.58
C ILE A 36 -25.33 11.90 18.56
N ILE A 37 -24.71 13.02 18.14
CA ILE A 37 -23.55 12.98 17.24
C ILE A 37 -22.40 12.20 17.88
N GLY A 38 -22.13 12.38 19.17
CA GLY A 38 -21.08 11.65 19.90
C GLY A 38 -21.32 10.14 19.95
N VAL A 39 -22.56 9.70 20.19
CA VAL A 39 -22.93 8.27 20.17
C VAL A 39 -22.84 7.69 18.76
N LEU A 40 -23.30 8.41 17.74
CA LEU A 40 -23.19 7.94 16.36
C LEU A 40 -21.72 7.86 15.90
N ALA A 41 -20.91 8.87 16.25
CA ALA A 41 -19.49 8.88 15.90
C ALA A 41 -18.71 7.74 16.58
N SER A 42 -18.99 7.43 17.85
CA SER A 42 -18.29 6.36 18.57
C SER A 42 -18.55 4.97 17.99
N LEU A 43 -19.73 4.74 17.40
CA LEU A 43 -20.06 3.50 16.70
C LEU A 43 -19.40 3.40 15.31
N LEU A 44 -19.19 4.53 14.62
CA LEU A 44 -18.65 4.55 13.26
C LEU A 44 -17.11 4.41 13.21
N LEU A 45 -16.39 4.95 14.19
CA LEU A 45 -14.92 4.95 14.21
C LEU A 45 -14.25 3.56 14.08
N PRO A 46 -14.66 2.51 14.83
CA PRO A 46 -13.98 1.21 14.74
C PRO A 46 -14.19 0.49 13.40
N MET A 47 -15.24 0.82 12.65
CA MET A 47 -15.53 0.18 11.35
C MET A 47 -14.59 0.64 10.23
N ILE A 48 -14.06 1.87 10.35
CA ILE A 48 -13.21 2.49 9.32
C ILE A 48 -11.83 1.81 9.24
N THR A 49 -11.26 1.41 10.37
CA THR A 49 -9.91 0.82 10.42
C THR A 49 -9.85 -0.57 9.78
N GLY A 50 -10.88 -1.40 9.97
CA GLY A 50 -10.98 -2.72 9.34
C GLY A 50 -11.11 -2.65 7.82
N ALA A 51 -11.93 -1.72 7.30
CA ALA A 51 -12.11 -1.53 5.86
C ALA A 51 -10.83 -1.02 5.17
N GLN A 52 -10.10 -0.12 5.82
CA GLN A 52 -8.79 0.34 5.35
C GLN A 52 -7.78 -0.81 5.29
N ARG A 53 -7.77 -1.67 6.30
CA ARG A 53 -6.87 -2.83 6.34
C ARG A 53 -7.15 -3.83 5.21
N ALA A 54 -8.41 -4.14 4.93
CA ALA A 54 -8.78 -4.98 3.79
C ALA A 54 -8.32 -4.36 2.45
N THR A 55 -8.44 -3.03 2.32
CA THR A 55 -7.97 -2.29 1.15
C THR A 55 -6.45 -2.41 0.99
N TYR A 56 -5.66 -2.24 2.06
CA TYR A 56 -4.21 -2.39 2.01
C TYR A 56 -3.78 -3.83 1.67
N LYS A 57 -4.50 -4.86 2.15
CA LYS A 57 -4.26 -6.25 1.73
C LYS A 57 -4.48 -6.43 0.24
N ALA A 58 -5.59 -5.91 -0.29
CA ALA A 58 -5.91 -6.00 -1.72
C ALA A 58 -4.87 -5.26 -2.58
N LYS A 59 -4.44 -4.06 -2.16
CA LYS A 59 -3.36 -3.31 -2.82
C LYS A 59 -2.05 -4.07 -2.83
N THR A 60 -1.66 -4.64 -1.69
CA THR A 60 -0.42 -5.44 -1.58
C THR A 60 -0.46 -6.68 -2.47
N LYS A 61 -1.58 -7.40 -2.48
CA LYS A 61 -1.77 -8.55 -3.38
C LYS A 61 -1.68 -8.15 -4.85
N THR A 62 -2.22 -6.99 -5.21
CA THR A 62 -2.16 -6.45 -6.57
C THR A 62 -0.72 -6.11 -6.95
N LEU A 63 0.00 -5.38 -6.09
CA LEU A 63 1.42 -5.07 -6.29
C LEU A 63 2.24 -6.34 -6.52
N PHE A 64 2.09 -7.33 -5.64
CA PHE A 64 2.88 -8.55 -5.75
C PHE A 64 2.51 -9.37 -7.00
N SER A 65 1.22 -9.40 -7.38
CA SER A 65 0.78 -10.03 -8.63
C SER A 65 1.38 -9.33 -9.86
N SER A 66 1.44 -7.99 -9.84
CA SER A 66 2.09 -7.20 -10.88
C SER A 66 3.59 -7.45 -10.95
N LEU A 67 4.27 -7.62 -9.80
CA LEU A 67 5.68 -8.01 -9.75
C LEU A 67 5.90 -9.39 -10.37
N VAL A 68 5.11 -10.41 -9.99
CA VAL A 68 5.19 -11.76 -10.57
C VAL A 68 4.98 -11.71 -12.08
N ALA A 69 3.92 -11.02 -12.53
CA ALA A 69 3.65 -10.87 -13.96
C ALA A 69 4.78 -10.13 -14.69
N GLY A 70 5.35 -9.10 -14.08
CA GLY A 70 6.47 -8.34 -14.62
C GLY A 70 7.73 -9.19 -14.75
N LEU A 71 8.04 -10.01 -13.76
CA LEU A 71 9.17 -10.93 -13.79
C LEU A 71 9.00 -12.02 -14.84
N ASN A 72 7.78 -12.56 -15.00
CA ASN A 72 7.51 -13.54 -16.05
C ASN A 72 7.70 -12.92 -17.44
N ARG A 73 7.18 -11.70 -17.67
CA ARG A 73 7.43 -10.96 -18.91
C ARG A 73 8.91 -10.68 -19.15
N TYR A 74 9.67 -10.38 -18.08
CA TYR A 74 11.11 -10.23 -18.19
C TYR A 74 11.77 -11.53 -18.66
N LYS A 75 11.39 -12.67 -18.08
CA LYS A 75 11.86 -14.00 -18.51
C LYS A 75 11.45 -14.30 -19.95
N ASP A 76 10.24 -13.93 -20.37
CA ASP A 76 9.78 -14.15 -21.74
C ASP A 76 10.61 -13.37 -22.77
N GLU A 77 11.04 -12.14 -22.43
CA GLU A 77 11.87 -11.31 -23.31
C GLU A 77 13.34 -11.76 -23.33
N TYR A 78 13.92 -12.04 -22.17
CA TYR A 78 15.36 -12.32 -22.03
C TYR A 78 15.71 -13.82 -22.01
N GLY A 79 14.73 -14.70 -21.80
CA GLY A 79 14.91 -16.14 -21.62
C GLY A 79 15.30 -16.57 -20.20
N PHE A 80 15.64 -15.62 -19.32
CA PHE A 80 16.07 -15.86 -17.95
C PHE A 80 15.58 -14.76 -17.01
N TYR A 81 15.47 -15.07 -15.71
CA TYR A 81 15.17 -14.06 -14.69
C TYR A 81 16.39 -13.17 -14.42
N PRO A 82 16.21 -11.93 -13.92
CA PRO A 82 17.33 -11.06 -13.57
C PRO A 82 18.34 -11.74 -12.64
N ASN A 83 19.65 -11.58 -12.92
CA ASN A 83 20.71 -12.30 -12.21
C ASN A 83 20.67 -12.15 -10.69
N PHE A 84 20.30 -10.97 -10.19
CA PHE A 84 20.21 -10.74 -8.74
C PHE A 84 19.16 -11.62 -8.06
N LEU A 85 18.18 -12.17 -8.80
CA LEU A 85 17.16 -13.12 -8.33
C LEU A 85 17.61 -14.58 -8.42
N THR A 86 18.62 -14.89 -9.24
CA THR A 86 19.08 -16.27 -9.47
C THR A 86 20.30 -16.64 -8.61
N GLU A 87 20.97 -15.66 -8.01
CA GLU A 87 22.13 -15.89 -7.14
C GLU A 87 21.79 -16.63 -5.83
N LYS A 88 20.55 -16.55 -5.37
CA LYS A 88 20.07 -17.13 -4.12
C LYS A 88 18.69 -17.74 -4.32
N ASP A 89 18.38 -18.80 -3.57
CA ASP A 89 17.06 -19.44 -3.60
C ASP A 89 15.91 -18.47 -3.30
N ARG A 90 16.17 -17.45 -2.46
CA ARG A 90 15.25 -16.35 -2.16
C ARG A 90 15.99 -15.02 -2.02
N VAL A 91 15.35 -13.95 -2.47
CA VAL A 91 15.92 -12.60 -2.44
C VAL A 91 15.02 -11.66 -1.67
N ASN A 92 15.60 -10.94 -0.71
CA ASN A 92 14.91 -9.90 0.05
C ASN A 92 15.12 -8.53 -0.61
N LEU A 93 14.04 -7.86 -0.96
CA LEU A 93 14.02 -6.51 -1.53
C LEU A 93 14.30 -5.40 -0.51
N ASN A 94 14.33 -5.70 0.79
CA ASN A 94 14.77 -4.75 1.80
C ASN A 94 16.27 -4.41 1.65
N ASP A 95 17.04 -5.23 0.95
CA ASP A 95 18.39 -4.85 0.54
C ASP A 95 18.34 -3.72 -0.51
N ALA A 96 19.17 -2.69 -0.34
CA ALA A 96 19.17 -1.52 -1.22
C ALA A 96 19.55 -1.87 -2.66
N SER A 97 20.49 -2.79 -2.86
CA SER A 97 20.92 -3.20 -4.20
C SER A 97 19.81 -4.00 -4.88
N ASN A 98 19.18 -4.93 -4.15
CA ASN A 98 18.11 -5.77 -4.70
C ASN A 98 16.86 -4.97 -5.09
N SER A 99 16.44 -4.02 -4.24
CA SER A 99 15.30 -3.14 -4.56
C SER A 99 15.59 -2.28 -5.79
N VAL A 100 16.75 -1.62 -5.84
CA VAL A 100 17.14 -0.79 -6.98
C VAL A 100 17.24 -1.64 -8.26
N ASN A 101 17.85 -2.82 -8.20
CA ASN A 101 17.96 -3.72 -9.35
C ASN A 101 16.59 -4.25 -9.79
N CYS A 102 15.67 -4.51 -8.86
CA CYS A 102 14.29 -4.89 -9.18
C CYS A 102 13.57 -3.77 -9.95
N VAL A 103 13.67 -2.52 -9.47
CA VAL A 103 13.08 -1.36 -10.17
C VAL A 103 13.70 -1.22 -11.56
N ARG A 104 15.02 -1.32 -11.68
CA ARG A 104 15.73 -1.22 -12.97
C ARG A 104 15.35 -2.33 -13.95
N ALA A 105 15.20 -3.55 -13.46
CA ALA A 105 14.81 -4.70 -14.28
C ALA A 105 13.41 -4.50 -14.87
N LEU A 106 12.47 -3.98 -14.08
CA LEU A 106 11.06 -3.90 -14.45
C LEU A 106 10.66 -2.59 -15.13
N THR A 107 11.30 -1.46 -14.80
CA THR A 107 11.01 -0.14 -15.40
C THR A 107 11.98 0.23 -16.52
N GLY A 108 13.19 -0.35 -16.55
CA GLY A 108 14.26 0.10 -17.44
C GLY A 108 14.81 1.49 -17.10
N ARG A 109 14.51 2.01 -15.90
CA ARG A 109 14.97 3.31 -15.38
C ARG A 109 15.52 3.15 -13.97
N ASN A 110 16.23 4.17 -13.51
CA ASN A 110 16.59 4.26 -12.09
C ASN A 110 15.33 4.59 -11.25
N PRO A 111 15.34 4.27 -9.95
CA PRO A 111 14.25 4.61 -9.02
C PRO A 111 13.88 6.09 -8.96
N ASP A 112 14.83 6.98 -9.27
CA ASP A 112 14.63 8.43 -9.33
C ASP A 112 14.03 8.90 -10.69
N GLY A 113 13.69 7.97 -11.59
CA GLY A 113 13.16 8.25 -12.93
C GLY A 113 14.23 8.57 -13.98
N THR A 114 15.50 8.72 -13.59
CA THR A 114 16.60 9.01 -14.51
C THR A 114 16.96 7.79 -15.37
N ALA A 115 17.65 8.04 -16.47
CA ALA A 115 18.13 6.96 -17.33
C ALA A 115 19.26 6.17 -16.64
N MET A 116 19.22 4.85 -16.75
CA MET A 116 20.29 3.98 -16.24
C MET A 116 21.60 4.23 -17.01
N SER A 117 22.73 4.04 -16.32
CA SER A 117 24.04 4.03 -16.96
C SER A 117 24.15 2.88 -17.97
N ALA A 118 25.08 2.97 -18.93
CA ALA A 118 25.29 1.90 -19.90
C ALA A 118 25.66 0.56 -19.22
N ALA A 119 26.43 0.62 -18.13
CA ALA A 119 26.84 -0.55 -17.36
C ALA A 119 25.66 -1.19 -16.63
N ASP A 120 24.86 -0.40 -15.88
CA ASP A 120 23.67 -0.90 -15.17
C ASP A 120 22.65 -1.50 -16.15
N ARG A 121 22.48 -0.85 -17.29
CA ARG A 121 21.60 -1.32 -18.36
C ARG A 121 22.04 -2.69 -18.87
N MET A 122 23.34 -2.87 -19.16
CA MET A 122 23.85 -4.16 -19.63
C MET A 122 23.73 -5.27 -18.59
N ALA A 123 23.81 -4.93 -17.30
CA ALA A 123 23.70 -5.89 -16.21
C ALA A 123 22.25 -6.33 -15.91
N VAL A 124 21.29 -5.41 -16.04
CA VAL A 124 19.93 -5.63 -15.48
C VAL A 124 18.80 -5.54 -16.50
N ASN A 125 18.91 -4.73 -17.56
CA ASN A 125 17.84 -4.56 -18.54
C ASN A 125 18.40 -3.97 -19.84
N ARG A 126 19.04 -4.82 -20.66
CA ARG A 126 19.82 -4.38 -21.84
C ARG A 126 18.97 -3.61 -22.85
N ASN A 127 17.74 -4.05 -23.06
CA ASN A 127 16.82 -3.51 -24.07
C ASN A 127 15.99 -2.33 -23.53
N LYS A 128 16.18 -1.91 -22.27
CA LYS A 128 15.35 -0.89 -21.58
C LYS A 128 13.85 -1.19 -21.69
N ILE A 129 13.48 -2.46 -21.57
CA ILE A 129 12.08 -2.84 -21.58
C ILE A 129 11.38 -2.21 -20.38
N HIS A 130 10.20 -1.66 -20.63
CA HIS A 130 9.37 -1.05 -19.63
C HIS A 130 8.17 -1.96 -19.38
N ILE A 131 8.20 -2.72 -18.28
CA ILE A 131 7.24 -3.79 -18.00
C ILE A 131 6.22 -3.35 -16.96
N LEU A 132 6.67 -2.64 -15.92
CA LEU A 132 5.87 -2.28 -14.76
C LEU A 132 6.29 -0.89 -14.25
N ASP A 133 5.29 -0.08 -13.91
CA ASP A 133 5.46 1.15 -13.14
C ASP A 133 5.28 0.88 -11.65
N PHE A 134 6.10 1.52 -10.83
CA PHE A 134 5.91 1.58 -9.38
C PHE A 134 5.16 2.86 -9.04
N ASP A 135 4.12 2.74 -8.22
CA ASP A 135 3.46 3.91 -7.62
C ASP A 135 4.40 4.55 -6.59
N ASP A 136 4.30 5.87 -6.41
CA ASP A 136 5.06 6.66 -5.43
C ASP A 136 4.83 6.13 -4.00
N SER A 137 3.69 5.49 -3.76
CA SER A 137 3.37 4.84 -2.49
C SER A 137 4.15 3.53 -2.24
N ASN A 138 4.63 2.87 -3.29
CA ASN A 138 5.32 1.58 -3.21
C ASN A 138 6.83 1.70 -3.37
N LEU A 139 7.35 2.84 -3.87
CA LEU A 139 8.78 3.09 -3.99
C LEU A 139 9.17 4.29 -3.13
N ILE A 140 9.78 4.03 -1.98
CA ILE A 140 10.13 5.06 -1.01
C ILE A 140 11.64 5.16 -0.81
N GLU A 141 12.11 6.38 -0.54
CA GLU A 141 13.48 6.60 -0.11
C GLU A 141 13.55 6.59 1.42
N LYS A 142 14.31 5.66 2.01
CA LYS A 142 14.52 5.56 3.46
C LYS A 142 15.98 5.84 3.79
N ARG A 143 16.22 6.67 4.82
CA ARG A 143 17.56 6.89 5.34
C ARG A 143 18.03 5.68 6.14
N ASN A 144 19.09 5.02 5.68
CA ASN A 144 19.75 3.96 6.41
C ASN A 144 20.69 4.59 7.47
N ARG A 145 20.38 4.36 8.75
CA ARG A 145 21.14 4.93 9.88
C ARG A 145 22.55 4.36 10.01
N THR A 146 22.78 3.13 9.53
CA THR A 146 24.07 2.46 9.60
C THR A 146 25.02 2.98 8.52
N THR A 147 24.52 3.17 7.29
CA THR A 147 25.33 3.65 6.16
C THR A 147 25.30 5.17 5.99
N ASN A 148 24.40 5.87 6.72
CA ASN A 148 24.12 7.30 6.58
C ASN A 148 23.73 7.73 5.15
N LYS A 149 23.24 6.79 4.35
CA LYS A 149 22.80 7.02 2.97
C LYS A 149 21.29 6.87 2.86
N ASN A 150 20.73 7.59 1.90
CA ASN A 150 19.37 7.34 1.49
C ASN A 150 19.36 6.14 0.53
N GLU A 151 18.43 5.22 0.76
CA GLU A 151 18.28 3.99 0.00
C GLU A 151 16.83 3.87 -0.48
N TRP A 152 16.67 3.62 -1.76
CA TRP A 152 15.38 3.29 -2.35
C TRP A 152 14.94 1.92 -1.85
N LYS A 153 13.69 1.80 -1.42
CA LYS A 153 13.07 0.57 -0.93
C LYS A 153 11.70 0.41 -1.58
N ILE A 154 11.43 -0.80 -2.04
CA ILE A 154 10.08 -1.18 -2.43
C ILE A 154 9.33 -1.58 -1.17
N VAL A 155 8.14 -1.04 -0.97
CA VAL A 155 7.28 -1.32 0.18
C VAL A 155 5.90 -1.76 -0.26
N ASP A 156 5.29 -2.63 0.54
CA ASP A 156 3.88 -2.96 0.40
C ASP A 156 2.96 -1.79 0.83
N ALA A 157 1.64 -1.98 0.70
CA ALA A 157 0.68 -0.95 1.09
C ALA A 157 0.65 -0.66 2.61
N PHE A 158 1.30 -1.49 3.42
CA PHE A 158 1.49 -1.30 4.86
C PHE A 158 2.84 -0.64 5.19
N GLY A 159 3.66 -0.34 4.19
CA GLY A 159 4.98 0.27 4.36
C GLY A 159 6.09 -0.72 4.76
N ASN A 160 5.86 -2.04 4.64
CA ASN A 160 6.85 -3.06 4.93
C ASN A 160 7.80 -3.28 3.73
N PRO A 161 9.13 -3.09 3.91
CA PRO A 161 10.11 -3.32 2.84
C PRO A 161 10.58 -4.78 2.71
N ASN A 162 10.25 -5.66 3.67
CA ASN A 162 10.69 -7.05 3.67
C ASN A 162 9.83 -7.92 2.73
N ILE A 163 9.98 -7.65 1.44
CA ILE A 163 9.35 -8.40 0.36
C ILE A 163 10.37 -9.39 -0.17
N TYR A 164 9.98 -10.66 -0.25
CA TYR A 164 10.81 -11.75 -0.72
C TYR A 164 10.35 -12.20 -2.10
N ILE A 165 11.30 -12.48 -2.98
CA ILE A 165 11.07 -13.03 -4.31
C ILE A 165 11.83 -14.35 -4.43
N CYS A 166 11.16 -15.38 -4.95
CA CYS A 166 11.82 -16.60 -5.42
C CYS A 166 11.41 -16.84 -6.88
N VAL A 167 12.33 -17.33 -7.68
CA VAL A 167 12.13 -17.58 -9.10
C VAL A 167 12.52 -19.00 -9.48
N ASP A 168 11.89 -19.52 -10.53
CA ASP A 168 12.25 -20.77 -11.19
C ASP A 168 13.54 -20.57 -11.99
N ASN A 169 14.65 -20.92 -11.36
CA ASN A 169 16.00 -20.71 -11.91
C ASN A 169 16.40 -21.80 -12.92
N ASP A 170 15.96 -23.05 -12.73
CA ASP A 170 16.22 -24.17 -13.64
C ASP A 170 15.24 -24.23 -14.81
N GLY A 171 14.19 -23.41 -14.80
CA GLY A 171 13.26 -23.27 -15.92
C GLY A 171 12.30 -24.44 -16.07
N ASP A 172 12.18 -25.29 -15.05
CA ASP A 172 11.35 -26.50 -15.08
C ASP A 172 9.88 -26.22 -14.65
N GLY A 173 9.58 -24.96 -14.34
CA GLY A 173 8.26 -24.50 -13.92
C GLY A 173 7.95 -24.81 -12.45
N LEU A 174 8.94 -25.23 -11.65
CA LEU A 174 8.79 -25.57 -10.23
C LEU A 174 9.82 -24.81 -9.38
N ILE A 175 9.31 -24.02 -8.43
CA ILE A 175 10.17 -23.44 -7.38
C ILE A 175 10.32 -24.46 -6.25
N LYS A 176 11.51 -25.07 -6.17
CA LYS A 176 11.84 -26.13 -5.21
C LYS A 176 12.46 -25.63 -3.90
N LYS A 177 12.94 -24.39 -3.86
CA LYS A 177 13.65 -23.79 -2.71
C LYS A 177 13.25 -22.33 -2.53
N GLY A 178 13.54 -21.80 -1.34
CA GLY A 178 13.36 -20.37 -1.05
C GLY A 178 11.96 -19.94 -0.63
N PHE A 179 10.93 -20.72 -0.98
CA PHE A 179 9.56 -20.50 -0.52
C PHE A 179 9.45 -20.52 1.01
N PRO A 180 8.41 -19.89 1.61
CA PRO A 180 8.23 -19.83 3.05
C PRO A 180 8.30 -21.22 3.71
N THR A 181 8.91 -21.30 4.89
CA THR A 181 9.04 -22.53 5.68
C THR A 181 8.58 -22.32 7.12
N ALA A 182 8.45 -23.40 7.89
CA ALA A 182 8.11 -23.31 9.32
C ALA A 182 9.13 -22.49 10.14
N THR A 183 10.38 -22.40 9.68
CA THR A 183 11.43 -21.60 10.33
C THR A 183 11.28 -20.09 10.12
N ASP A 184 10.43 -19.67 9.18
CA ASP A 184 10.22 -18.26 8.88
C ASP A 184 9.22 -17.57 9.82
N GLY A 185 8.63 -18.32 10.77
CA GLY A 185 7.66 -17.81 11.75
C GLY A 185 6.23 -17.72 11.20
N VAL A 186 5.98 -18.31 10.04
CA VAL A 186 4.66 -18.48 9.42
C VAL A 186 3.88 -19.56 10.20
N ASN A 187 2.58 -19.34 10.41
CA ASN A 187 1.72 -20.33 11.06
C ASN A 187 1.70 -21.63 10.22
N PRO A 188 1.97 -22.81 10.80
CA PRO A 188 1.99 -24.08 10.07
C PRO A 188 0.71 -24.38 9.27
N VAL A 189 -0.46 -23.91 9.73
CA VAL A 189 -1.74 -24.08 9.01
C VAL A 189 -1.76 -23.24 7.74
N ASP A 190 -1.38 -21.97 7.84
CA ASP A 190 -1.34 -21.04 6.71
C ASP A 190 -0.26 -21.45 5.72
N LEU A 191 0.89 -21.91 6.21
CA LEU A 191 1.96 -22.46 5.40
C LEU A 191 1.50 -23.68 4.57
N LYS A 192 0.76 -24.61 5.19
CA LYS A 192 0.26 -25.80 4.49
C LYS A 192 -0.82 -25.46 3.45
N ASN A 193 -1.62 -24.43 3.71
CA ASN A 193 -2.60 -23.93 2.75
C ASN A 193 -1.93 -23.25 1.54
N ALA A 194 -0.84 -22.52 1.80
CA ALA A 194 -0.09 -21.78 0.80
C ALA A 194 0.83 -22.69 -0.03
N VAL A 195 1.59 -23.58 0.64
CA VAL A 195 2.56 -24.52 0.05
C VAL A 195 1.99 -25.94 0.18
N LYS A 196 1.09 -26.31 -0.73
CA LYS A 196 0.41 -27.61 -0.71
C LYS A 196 1.34 -28.81 -0.94
N ASN A 197 2.45 -28.62 -1.65
CA ASN A 197 3.38 -29.70 -2.02
C ASN A 197 4.84 -29.26 -1.86
N ASP A 198 5.26 -29.13 -0.62
CA ASP A 198 6.63 -28.76 -0.22
C ASP A 198 7.72 -29.70 -0.75
N LYS A 199 7.39 -30.99 -0.95
CA LYS A 199 8.34 -32.01 -1.45
C LYS A 199 8.60 -31.95 -2.95
N VAL A 200 7.64 -31.47 -3.74
CA VAL A 200 7.76 -31.39 -5.21
C VAL A 200 8.12 -29.96 -5.65
N GLY A 201 7.76 -28.95 -4.84
CA GLY A 201 7.93 -27.55 -5.18
C GLY A 201 6.61 -26.91 -5.61
N ILE A 202 6.64 -25.58 -5.69
CA ILE A 202 5.47 -24.77 -6.06
C ILE A 202 5.49 -24.57 -7.58
N ARG A 203 4.39 -24.93 -8.26
CA ARG A 203 4.25 -24.72 -9.71
C ARG A 203 4.01 -23.24 -10.02
N ALA A 204 5.09 -22.48 -10.11
CA ALA A 204 5.08 -21.05 -10.42
C ALA A 204 6.43 -20.64 -11.02
N GLY A 205 6.42 -19.69 -11.96
CA GLY A 205 7.67 -19.11 -12.48
C GLY A 205 8.35 -18.16 -11.49
N ALA A 206 7.55 -17.35 -10.79
CA ALA A 206 8.01 -16.48 -9.73
C ALA A 206 6.96 -16.43 -8.61
N ILE A 207 7.42 -16.32 -7.37
CA ILE A 207 6.58 -16.09 -6.20
C ILE A 207 7.07 -14.86 -5.45
N VAL A 208 6.12 -14.08 -4.95
CA VAL A 208 6.40 -12.90 -4.12
C VAL A 208 5.58 -13.00 -2.84
N PHE A 209 6.23 -12.75 -1.71
CA PHE A 209 5.62 -12.87 -0.39
C PHE A 209 6.32 -12.01 0.65
N THR A 210 5.67 -11.83 1.79
CA THR A 210 6.24 -11.20 2.99
C THR A 210 6.27 -12.22 4.13
N LEU A 211 7.33 -12.21 4.94
CA LEU A 211 7.50 -13.13 6.08
C LEU A 211 7.56 -12.43 7.44
N LYS A 212 8.12 -11.22 7.49
CA LYS A 212 8.38 -10.48 8.74
C LYS A 212 8.25 -8.98 8.50
N LYS A 213 7.71 -8.28 9.49
CA LYS A 213 7.67 -6.82 9.55
C LYS A 213 9.08 -6.23 9.76
N ASP A 214 9.36 -5.10 9.13
CA ASP A 214 10.47 -4.20 9.53
C ASP A 214 10.15 -3.55 10.88
N SER A 215 11.04 -3.69 11.87
CA SER A 215 10.86 -3.14 13.23
C SER A 215 10.74 -1.61 13.27
N ASN A 216 11.01 -0.92 12.16
CA ASN A 216 11.09 0.53 12.08
C ASN A 216 9.79 1.27 11.70
N SER A 217 8.68 0.57 11.40
CA SER A 217 7.39 1.22 11.07
C SER A 217 6.33 1.00 12.17
N PRO A 218 5.84 2.06 12.85
CA PRO A 218 4.73 1.94 13.82
C PRO A 218 3.39 1.59 13.15
N ALA A 219 3.22 1.89 11.86
CA ALA A 219 2.00 1.64 11.10
C ALA A 219 1.92 0.25 10.46
N ALA A 220 3.03 -0.50 10.42
CA ALA A 220 3.00 -1.88 9.93
C ALA A 220 2.31 -2.76 10.97
N ASP A 221 1.13 -3.28 10.67
CA ASP A 221 0.37 -4.14 11.57
C ASP A 221 1.09 -5.50 11.75
N PHE A 222 1.18 -5.98 12.99
CA PHE A 222 1.90 -7.20 13.40
C PHE A 222 1.17 -8.49 13.04
N THR A 223 -0.05 -8.37 12.55
CA THR A 223 -0.88 -9.50 12.15
C THR A 223 -0.73 -9.70 10.65
N SER A 224 0.46 -10.17 10.26
CA SER A 224 0.73 -10.77 8.96
C SER A 224 -0.24 -11.95 8.80
N GLU A 225 -1.42 -11.70 8.27
CA GLU A 225 -1.99 -12.68 7.38
C GLU A 225 -1.03 -12.70 6.19
N ASP A 226 -0.21 -13.73 6.11
CA ASP A 226 0.89 -13.81 5.17
C ASP A 226 0.36 -13.61 3.75
N ILE A 227 0.64 -12.43 3.17
CA ILE A 227 0.12 -12.07 1.85
C ILE A 227 1.00 -12.77 0.83
N PHE A 228 0.49 -13.89 0.35
CA PHE A 228 1.09 -14.72 -0.68
C PHE A 228 0.51 -14.32 -2.04
N SER A 229 1.37 -13.91 -2.98
CA SER A 229 0.98 -13.81 -4.39
C SER A 229 1.68 -14.90 -5.19
N TRP A 230 1.00 -16.02 -5.28
CA TRP A 230 1.16 -16.91 -6.41
C TRP A 230 -0.23 -17.39 -6.79
N VAL A 231 -0.42 -17.55 -8.09
CA VAL A 231 -1.65 -18.11 -8.62
C VAL A 231 -1.66 -19.59 -8.24
N GLN A 232 -2.76 -20.07 -7.68
CA GLN A 232 -3.03 -21.51 -7.51
C GLN A 232 -3.38 -22.14 -8.86
#